data_AF-A0A655J7N7-F1
#
_entry.id   AF-A0A655J7N7-F1
#
_cell.length_a   1.000
_cell.length_b   1.000
_cell.length_c   1.000
_cell.angle_alpha   90.00
_cell.angle_beta   90.00
_cell.angle_gamma   90.00
#
_symmetry.space_group_name_H-M   'P 1'
#
loop_
_entity.id
_entity.type
_entity.pdbx_description
1 polymer ?
#
loop_
_entity_poly.entity_id
_entity_poly.type
_entity_poly.pdbx_seq_one_letter_code
_entity_poly.pdbx_strand_id
1 'polypeptide(L)'
;MVRRLTATAHRGARESSNIVGAGNLDAVAALTWQLPAEPGGGAAPAKPVADPPVPAPKDTTPRNVAFAGAAALSVLVGLTAATVAIARRRREPTE
;
A
#
# COMPACT_ATOMS: atom_id res chain seq x y z
N MET A 1 29.91 -4.22 -19.94
CA MET A 1 29.93 -4.91 -18.61
C MET A 1 28.56 -5.38 -18.17
N VAL A 2 27.54 -4.52 -18.10
CA VAL A 2 26.17 -4.89 -17.69
C VAL A 2 25.62 -6.12 -18.43
N ARG A 3 25.77 -6.19 -19.76
CA ARG A 3 25.38 -7.36 -20.57
C ARG A 3 25.96 -8.69 -20.08
N ARG A 4 27.24 -8.73 -19.70
CA ARG A 4 27.89 -9.97 -19.25
C ARG A 4 27.24 -10.46 -17.96
N LEU A 5 27.02 -9.56 -17.01
CA LEU A 5 26.34 -9.87 -15.74
C LEU A 5 24.90 -10.34 -15.96
N THR A 6 24.14 -9.66 -16.82
CA THR A 6 22.73 -9.98 -17.09
C THR A 6 22.58 -11.28 -17.87
N ALA A 7 23.46 -11.56 -18.83
CA ALA A 7 23.38 -12.77 -19.65
C ALA A 7 23.95 -14.02 -18.96
N THR A 8 24.87 -13.86 -18.00
CA THR A 8 25.34 -14.98 -17.16
C THR A 8 24.51 -15.16 -15.89
N ALA A 9 23.47 -14.35 -15.67
CA ALA A 9 22.53 -14.59 -14.59
C ALA A 9 21.84 -15.95 -14.76
N HIS A 10 21.42 -16.56 -13.65
CA HIS A 10 20.84 -17.91 -13.62
C HIS A 10 19.61 -18.09 -14.52
N ARG A 11 18.94 -16.98 -14.92
CA ARG A 11 17.84 -16.98 -15.91
C ARG A 11 18.08 -16.00 -17.07
N GLY A 12 19.34 -15.65 -17.35
CA GLY A 12 19.70 -14.60 -18.34
C GLY A 12 19.26 -14.86 -19.78
N ALA A 13 18.99 -16.11 -20.14
CA ALA A 13 18.47 -16.50 -21.46
C ALA A 13 16.93 -16.53 -21.55
N ARG A 14 16.20 -16.25 -20.46
CA ARG A 14 14.73 -16.21 -20.42
C ARG A 14 14.22 -14.77 -20.34
N GLU A 15 12.92 -14.58 -20.57
CA GLU A 15 12.24 -13.31 -20.40
C GLU A 15 12.45 -12.78 -18.97
N SER A 16 12.76 -11.49 -18.85
CA SER A 16 13.08 -10.85 -17.57
C SER A 16 11.85 -10.77 -16.65
N SER A 17 12.04 -11.03 -15.37
CA SER A 17 11.01 -10.89 -14.34
C SER A 17 10.97 -9.48 -13.74
N ASN A 18 9.78 -8.98 -13.39
CA ASN A 18 9.62 -7.70 -12.67
C ASN A 18 10.12 -7.74 -11.22
N ILE A 19 10.43 -8.91 -10.65
CA ILE A 19 10.96 -9.04 -9.29
C ILE A 19 12.49 -9.10 -9.27
N VAL A 20 13.10 -9.78 -10.25
CA VAL A 20 14.55 -10.09 -10.23
C VAL A 20 15.26 -9.82 -11.57
N GLY A 21 14.58 -9.24 -12.57
CA GLY A 21 15.14 -9.02 -13.90
C GLY A 21 15.56 -10.33 -14.58
N ALA A 22 16.83 -10.42 -14.99
CA ALA A 22 17.44 -11.62 -15.57
C ALA A 22 17.71 -12.75 -14.56
N GLY A 23 17.41 -12.53 -13.27
CA GLY A 23 17.62 -13.48 -12.19
C GLY A 23 18.91 -13.23 -11.41
N ASN A 24 19.25 -14.16 -10.52
CA ASN A 24 20.43 -14.05 -9.67
C ASN A 24 21.72 -14.09 -10.48
N LEU A 25 22.69 -13.26 -10.10
CA LEU A 25 24.01 -13.20 -10.73
C LEU A 25 24.80 -14.50 -10.45
N ASP A 26 25.34 -15.11 -11.50
CA ASP A 26 26.40 -16.11 -11.39
C ASP A 26 27.75 -15.45 -11.65
N ALA A 27 28.53 -15.25 -10.59
CA ALA A 27 29.83 -14.60 -10.66
C ALA A 27 30.89 -15.45 -11.40
N VAL A 28 30.81 -16.77 -11.28
CA VAL A 28 31.77 -17.68 -11.93
C VAL A 28 31.51 -17.69 -13.43
N ALA A 29 30.26 -17.81 -13.85
CA ALA A 29 29.91 -17.68 -15.26
C ALA A 29 30.22 -16.26 -15.79
N ALA A 30 29.99 -15.21 -14.99
CA ALA A 30 30.33 -13.85 -15.39
C ALA A 30 31.82 -13.66 -15.69
N LEU A 31 32.70 -14.37 -14.99
CA LEU A 31 34.15 -14.23 -15.16
C LEU A 31 34.72 -15.22 -16.19
N THR A 32 34.20 -16.44 -16.23
CA THR A 32 34.80 -17.56 -16.98
C THR A 32 34.17 -17.81 -18.34
N TRP A 33 32.94 -17.38 -18.58
CA TRP A 33 32.24 -17.68 -19.84
C TRP A 33 32.49 -16.65 -20.93
N GLN A 34 32.71 -17.16 -22.15
CA GLN A 34 32.81 -16.37 -23.39
C GLN A 34 31.42 -16.23 -23.99
N LEU A 35 30.90 -15.00 -24.03
CA LEU A 35 29.59 -14.71 -24.63
C LEU A 35 29.74 -14.39 -26.12
N PRO A 36 28.77 -14.80 -26.97
CA PRO A 36 28.69 -14.36 -28.35
C PRO A 36 28.69 -12.83 -28.45
N ALA A 37 29.23 -12.29 -29.55
CA ALA A 37 29.16 -10.87 -29.85
C ALA A 37 27.69 -10.40 -29.84
N GLU A 38 27.47 -9.16 -29.40
CA GLU A 38 26.13 -8.60 -29.24
C GLU A 38 25.39 -8.55 -30.59
N PRO A 39 24.23 -9.22 -30.74
CA PRO A 39 23.30 -8.90 -31.80
C PRO A 39 22.75 -7.51 -31.50
N GLY A 40 22.88 -6.56 -32.44
CA GLY A 40 22.60 -5.14 -32.24
C GLY A 40 21.40 -4.85 -31.33
N GLY A 41 21.67 -3.99 -30.34
CA GLY A 41 20.83 -3.73 -29.17
C GLY A 41 19.34 -3.60 -29.45
N GLY A 42 18.59 -4.59 -28.99
CA GLY A 42 17.17 -4.49 -28.75
C GLY A 42 16.91 -5.02 -27.35
N ALA A 43 16.53 -4.15 -26.42
CA ALA A 43 15.94 -4.62 -25.17
C ALA A 43 14.75 -5.54 -25.53
N ALA A 44 14.68 -6.72 -24.91
CA ALA A 44 13.56 -7.63 -25.13
C ALA A 44 12.25 -6.85 -24.90
N PRO A 45 11.27 -6.95 -25.79
CA PRO A 45 10.04 -6.17 -25.70
C PRO A 45 9.38 -6.44 -24.36
N ALA A 46 9.27 -5.41 -23.52
CA ALA A 46 8.60 -5.52 -22.23
C ALA A 46 7.14 -5.89 -22.50
N LYS A 47 6.71 -7.05 -22.00
CA LYS A 47 5.31 -7.46 -22.09
C LYS A 47 4.47 -6.45 -21.29
N PRO A 48 3.49 -5.77 -21.93
CA PRO A 48 2.61 -4.85 -21.21
C PRO A 48 1.88 -5.61 -20.10
N VAL A 49 2.07 -5.17 -18.86
CA VAL A 49 1.32 -5.66 -17.72
C VAL A 49 0.03 -4.85 -17.67
N ALA A 50 -1.12 -5.52 -17.65
CA ALA A 50 -2.40 -4.84 -17.50
C ALA A 50 -2.45 -4.12 -16.15
N ASP A 51 -3.00 -2.91 -16.12
CA ASP A 51 -3.17 -2.16 -14.89
C ASP A 51 -3.96 -2.98 -13.86
N PRO A 52 -3.53 -3.00 -12.59
CA PRO A 52 -4.29 -3.65 -11.54
C PRO A 52 -5.72 -3.09 -11.47
N PRO A 53 -6.74 -3.94 -11.24
CA PRO A 53 -8.11 -3.46 -11.04
C PRO A 53 -8.15 -2.42 -9.91
N VAL A 54 -8.93 -1.36 -10.08
CA VAL A 54 -9.11 -0.33 -9.05
C VAL A 54 -9.62 -1.01 -7.77
N PRO A 55 -8.97 -0.78 -6.61
CA PRO A 55 -9.41 -1.36 -5.34
C PRO A 55 -10.86 -0.97 -5.04
N ALA A 56 -11.64 -1.94 -4.53
CA ALA A 56 -13.02 -1.68 -4.13
C ALA A 56 -13.09 -0.53 -3.11
N PRO A 57 -14.11 0.35 -3.20
CA PRO A 57 -14.31 1.40 -2.21
C PRO A 57 -14.37 0.84 -0.80
N LYS A 58 -13.65 1.47 0.13
CA LYS A 58 -13.63 1.06 1.54
C LYS A 58 -15.02 1.22 2.16
N ASP A 59 -15.51 0.18 2.81
CA ASP A 59 -16.74 0.23 3.59
C ASP A 59 -16.58 1.17 4.80
N THR A 60 -17.32 2.28 4.81
CA THR A 60 -17.33 3.28 5.90
C THR A 60 -18.56 3.16 6.80
N THR A 61 -19.48 2.24 6.51
CA THR A 61 -20.73 2.03 7.26
C THR A 61 -20.49 1.82 8.76
N PRO A 62 -19.57 0.94 9.22
CA PRO A 62 -19.34 0.72 10.65
C PRO A 62 -18.81 1.97 11.37
N ARG A 63 -17.94 2.76 10.69
CA ARG A 63 -17.42 4.02 11.24
C ARG A 63 -18.53 5.03 11.44
N ASN A 64 -19.42 5.16 10.46
CA ASN A 64 -20.55 6.10 10.52
C ASN A 64 -21.52 5.73 11.65
N VAL A 65 -21.81 4.44 11.83
CA VAL A 65 -22.67 3.96 12.93
C VAL A 65 -22.05 4.25 14.29
N ALA A 66 -20.74 4.02 14.45
CA ALA A 66 -20.05 4.32 15.70
C ALA A 66 -20.12 5.81 16.06
N PHE A 67 -19.87 6.71 15.10
CA PHE A 67 -19.96 8.15 15.34
C PHE A 67 -21.40 8.63 15.60
N ALA A 68 -22.38 8.07 14.88
CA ALA A 68 -23.79 8.39 15.12
C ALA A 68 -24.22 7.97 16.54
N GLY A 69 -23.85 6.76 16.97
CA GLY A 69 -24.13 6.28 18.32
C GLY A 69 -23.45 7.12 19.40
N ALA A 70 -22.17 7.47 19.22
CA ALA A 70 -21.44 8.33 20.14
C ALA A 70 -22.08 9.73 20.24
N ALA A 71 -22.43 10.34 19.12
CA ALA A 71 -23.09 11.65 19.09
C ALA A 71 -24.44 11.63 19.82
N ALA A 72 -25.26 10.59 19.59
CA ALA A 72 -26.54 10.44 20.28
C ALA A 72 -26.37 10.34 21.81
N LEU A 73 -25.40 9.54 22.27
CA LEU A 73 -25.09 9.42 23.70
C LEU A 73 -24.58 10.74 24.30
N SER A 74 -23.69 11.45 23.60
CA SER A 74 -23.18 12.75 24.05
C SER A 74 -24.30 13.78 24.22
N VAL A 75 -25.28 13.81 23.30
CA VAL A 75 -26.44 14.71 23.39
C VAL A 75 -27.29 14.37 24.63
N LEU A 76 -27.58 13.08 24.85
CA LEU A 76 -28.35 12.65 26.02
C LEU A 76 -27.66 13.02 27.33
N VAL A 77 -26.35 12.76 27.44
CA VAL A 77 -25.56 13.13 28.63
C VAL A 77 -25.53 14.64 28.82
N GLY A 78 -25.33 15.41 27.75
CA GLY A 78 -25.31 16.88 27.79
C GLY A 78 -26.64 17.47 28.26
N LEU A 79 -27.76 16.95 27.76
CA LEU A 79 -29.10 17.36 28.20
C LEU A 79 -29.31 17.04 29.68
N THR A 80 -28.92 15.85 30.12
CA THR A 80 -29.06 15.43 31.52
C THR A 80 -28.20 16.28 32.45
N ALA A 81 -26.95 16.58 32.06
CA ALA A 81 -26.08 17.45 32.81
C ALA A 81 -26.64 18.89 32.89
N ALA A 82 -27.17 19.40 31.78
CA ALA A 82 -27.78 20.72 31.73
C ALA A 82 -29.01 20.83 32.64
N THR A 83 -29.92 19.85 32.62
CA THR A 83 -31.10 19.85 33.51
C THR A 83 -30.71 19.82 34.98
N VAL A 84 -29.72 18.99 35.35
CA VAL A 84 -29.18 18.93 36.72
C VAL A 84 -28.52 20.25 37.12
N ALA A 85 -27.71 20.85 36.25
CA ALA A 85 -27.05 22.13 36.54
C ALA A 85 -28.06 23.27 36.77
N ILE A 86 -29.10 23.35 35.92
CA ILE A 86 -30.18 24.34 36.06
C ILE A 86 -30.95 24.12 37.36
N ALA A 87 -31.29 22.87 37.68
CA ALA A 87 -32.01 22.53 38.91
C ALA A 87 -31.20 22.86 40.17
N ARG A 88 -29.87 22.63 40.15
CA ARG A 88 -28.97 23.00 41.25
C ARG A 88 -28.87 24.51 41.42
N ARG A 89 -28.68 25.27 40.34
CA ARG A 89 -28.59 26.73 40.40
C ARG A 89 -29.87 27.38 40.96
N ARG A 90 -31.04 26.80 40.70
CA ARG A 90 -32.32 27.26 41.28
C ARG A 90 -32.45 27.01 42.79
N ARG A 91 -31.64 26.11 43.36
CA ARG A 91 -31.65 25.77 44.80
C ARG A 91 -30.61 26.53 45.61
N GLU A 92 -29.81 27.39 44.99
CA GLU A 92 -28.91 28.33 45.67
C GLU A 92 -29.59 29.72 45.68
N PRO A 93 -30.52 29.99 46.60
CA PRO A 93 -30.94 31.37 46.87
C PRO A 93 -29.74 32.13 47.44
N THR A 94 -29.42 33.25 46.80
CA THR A 94 -28.55 34.31 47.31
C THR A 94 -28.90 34.64 48.77
N GLU A 95 -27.91 34.53 49.66
CA GLU A 95 -27.86 35.31 50.90
C GLU A 95 -27.89 36.82 50.62
#